data_AF-A0A158QHA5-F1
#
_entry.id   AF-A0A158QHA5-F1
#
_cell.length_a   1.000
_cell.length_b   1.000
_cell.length_c   1.000
_cell.angle_alpha   90.00
_cell.angle_beta   90.00
_cell.angle_gamma   90.00
#
_symmetry.space_group_name_H-M   'P 1'
#
loop_
_entity.id
_entity.type
_entity.pdbx_description
1 polymer ?
#
loop_
_entity_poly.entity_id
_entity_poly.type
_entity_poly.pdbx_seq_one_letter_code
_entity_poly.pdbx_strand_id
1 'polypeptide(L)'
;MSDETGESISQGKSTGLEERELPNIYVETVSLTEGEIPREAIPMTTTSPSPFQYWKEVARYVLYEEIYDDEAEVFNNAQCPTVPYHVLEKLLIILRDGKDFEGKYQHRMLKQE
;
A
#
# COMPACT_ATOMS: atom_id res chain seq x y z
N MET A 1 49.43 40.90 34.15
CA MET A 1 48.09 41.37 34.53
C MET A 1 47.16 40.99 33.38
N SER A 2 46.19 40.11 33.69
CA SER A 2 44.89 39.87 33.05
C SER A 2 44.87 39.48 31.56
N ASP A 3 44.59 38.23 31.19
CA ASP A 3 43.28 37.54 31.09
C ASP A 3 42.31 38.16 30.06
N GLU A 4 41.86 37.32 29.11
CA GLU A 4 40.49 37.17 28.56
C GLU A 4 40.55 36.40 27.20
N THR A 5 40.37 35.07 27.23
CA THR A 5 39.12 34.34 26.87
C THR A 5 38.64 34.53 25.44
N GLY A 6 38.99 33.57 24.57
CA GLY A 6 38.42 33.37 23.25
C GLY A 6 37.94 31.92 23.09
N GLU A 7 36.70 31.71 23.54
CA GLU A 7 35.73 30.67 23.19
C GLU A 7 36.22 29.39 22.49
N SER A 8 36.17 28.30 23.26
CA SER A 8 36.03 26.94 22.76
C SER A 8 34.69 26.77 22.04
N ILE A 9 34.71 26.74 20.71
CA ILE A 9 33.56 26.28 19.91
C ILE A 9 33.41 24.78 20.15
N SER A 10 32.40 24.44 20.94
CA SER A 10 31.92 23.08 21.13
C SER A 10 31.62 22.46 19.76
N GLN A 11 32.32 21.38 19.44
CA GLN A 11 31.90 20.47 18.37
C GLN A 11 30.46 20.07 18.65
N GLY A 12 29.54 20.52 17.80
CA GLY A 12 28.18 20.02 17.75
C GLY A 12 28.26 18.52 17.56
N LYS A 13 27.93 17.79 18.62
CA LYS A 13 27.76 16.35 18.64
C LYS A 13 26.66 16.04 17.64
N SER A 14 27.01 15.62 16.42
CA SER A 14 26.04 15.12 15.47
C SER A 14 25.36 13.93 16.14
N THR A 15 24.08 14.10 16.45
CA THR A 15 23.25 12.99 16.90
C THR A 15 23.23 11.99 15.75
N GLY A 16 23.99 10.90 15.90
CA GLY A 16 24.00 9.76 15.00
C GLY A 16 22.63 9.08 15.01
N LEU A 17 21.66 9.69 14.33
CA LEU A 17 20.59 8.95 13.71
C LEU A 17 21.24 8.28 12.51
N GLU A 18 21.52 6.98 12.64
CA GLU A 18 21.85 6.15 11.49
C GLU A 18 20.80 6.43 10.40
N GLU A 19 21.23 6.98 9.26
CA GLU A 19 20.41 7.02 8.06
C GLU A 19 20.11 5.56 7.70
N ARG A 20 18.98 5.06 8.19
CA ARG A 20 18.45 3.78 7.73
C ARG A 20 18.10 3.97 6.28
N GLU A 21 18.87 3.36 5.38
CA GLU A 21 18.50 3.23 3.98
C GLU A 21 17.09 2.64 3.92
N LEU A 22 16.13 3.44 3.45
CA LEU A 22 14.78 2.95 3.24
C LEU A 22 14.83 1.98 2.07
N PRO A 23 14.27 0.76 2.20
CA PRO A 23 14.24 -0.17 1.09
C PRO A 23 13.42 0.42 -0.05
N ASN A 24 13.88 0.23 -1.28
CA ASN A 24 13.03 0.46 -2.46
C ASN A 24 11.91 -0.59 -2.45
N ILE A 25 10.71 -0.17 -2.08
CA ILE A 25 9.54 -1.03 -2.00
C ILE A 25 8.82 -0.99 -3.35
N TYR A 26 8.63 -2.17 -3.95
CA TYR A 26 7.66 -2.38 -5.03
C TYR A 26 6.31 -2.70 -4.40
N VAL A 27 5.25 -2.01 -4.83
CA VAL A 27 3.87 -2.31 -4.43
C VAL A 27 3.06 -2.60 -5.69
N GLU A 28 2.30 -3.68 -5.66
CA GLU A 28 1.32 -4.04 -6.67
C GLU A 28 -0.06 -4.04 -6.04
N THR A 29 -1.04 -3.48 -6.76
CA THR A 29 -2.45 -3.54 -6.38
C THR A 29 -3.19 -4.42 -7.37
N VAL A 30 -3.98 -5.34 -6.82
CA VAL A 30 -4.75 -6.31 -7.59
C VAL A 30 -6.23 -6.21 -7.26
N SER A 31 -7.08 -6.40 -8.27
CA SER A 31 -8.53 -6.48 -8.13
C SER A 31 -9.02 -7.87 -8.52
N LEU A 32 -9.99 -8.40 -7.76
CA LEU A 32 -10.66 -9.64 -8.12
C LEU A 32 -11.63 -9.34 -9.27
N THR A 33 -11.40 -9.99 -10.41
CA THR A 33 -12.13 -9.77 -11.66
C THR A 33 -12.77 -11.08 -12.13
N GLU A 34 -13.87 -11.00 -12.87
CA GLU A 34 -14.54 -12.15 -13.49
C GLU A 34 -14.45 -12.03 -15.02
N GLY A 35 -14.07 -13.10 -15.72
CA GLY A 35 -13.97 -13.12 -17.17
C GLY A 35 -13.11 -14.27 -17.71
N GLU A 36 -12.67 -14.13 -18.97
CA GLU A 36 -11.68 -15.04 -19.54
C GLU A 36 -10.37 -14.91 -18.77
N ILE A 37 -9.87 -16.03 -18.23
CA ILE A 37 -8.68 -16.05 -17.40
C ILE A 37 -7.46 -15.98 -18.33
N PRO A 38 -6.60 -14.94 -18.21
CA PRO A 38 -5.36 -14.86 -18.96
C PRO A 38 -4.49 -16.10 -18.70
N ARG A 39 -3.75 -16.56 -19.72
CA ARG A 39 -2.93 -17.78 -19.61
C ARG A 39 -1.94 -17.72 -18.45
N GLU A 40 -1.43 -16.53 -18.15
CA GLU A 40 -0.43 -16.26 -17.13
C GLU A 40 -1.03 -15.93 -15.75
N ALA A 41 -2.36 -15.82 -15.64
CA ALA A 41 -3.00 -15.47 -14.38
C ALA A 41 -2.90 -16.60 -13.35
N ILE A 42 -2.75 -16.24 -12.08
CA ILE A 42 -2.77 -17.20 -10.98
C ILE A 42 -4.24 -17.63 -10.76
N PRO A 43 -4.60 -18.90 -11.02
CA PRO A 43 -5.98 -19.34 -10.85
C PRO A 43 -6.35 -19.34 -9.37
N MET A 44 -7.53 -18.81 -9.06
CA MET A 44 -8.12 -18.91 -7.73
C MET A 44 -8.40 -20.40 -7.43
N THR A 45 -7.69 -20.99 -6.46
CA THR A 45 -7.98 -22.35 -6.01
C THR A 45 -9.37 -22.36 -5.38
N THR A 46 -10.23 -23.24 -5.89
CA THR A 46 -11.69 -23.17 -5.75
C THR A 46 -12.16 -23.34 -4.30
N THR A 47 -12.47 -22.22 -3.64
CA THR A 47 -13.52 -22.12 -2.61
C THR A 47 -14.58 -21.07 -2.99
N SER A 48 -14.46 -20.46 -4.18
CA SER A 48 -15.29 -19.37 -4.70
C SER A 48 -16.43 -19.86 -5.63
N PRO A 49 -17.59 -19.19 -5.68
CA PRO A 49 -18.75 -19.59 -6.49
C PRO A 49 -18.58 -19.49 -8.02
N SER A 50 -17.56 -18.79 -8.57
CA SER A 50 -17.35 -18.70 -10.03
C SER A 50 -15.96 -19.19 -10.45
N PRO A 51 -15.86 -20.15 -11.40
CA PRO A 51 -14.58 -20.66 -11.91
C PRO A 51 -13.88 -19.67 -12.86
N PHE A 52 -14.49 -18.51 -13.13
CA PHE A 52 -13.98 -17.50 -14.07
C PHE A 52 -13.36 -16.30 -13.37
N GLN A 53 -13.03 -16.42 -12.07
CA GLN A 53 -12.44 -15.34 -11.30
C GLN A 53 -10.91 -15.43 -11.26
N TYR A 54 -10.26 -14.29 -11.40
CA TYR A 54 -8.81 -14.15 -11.30
C TYR A 54 -8.40 -12.80 -10.69
N TRP A 55 -7.20 -12.76 -10.10
CA TRP A 55 -6.60 -11.50 -9.66
C TRP A 55 -5.97 -10.81 -10.85
N LYS A 56 -6.40 -9.57 -11.10
CA LYS A 56 -5.87 -8.72 -12.16
C LYS A 56 -5.08 -7.58 -11.52
N GLU A 57 -3.86 -7.37 -11.97
CA GLU A 57 -3.07 -6.19 -11.62
C GLU A 57 -3.76 -4.93 -12.17
N VAL A 58 -3.96 -3.92 -11.32
CA VAL A 58 -4.65 -2.68 -11.69
C VAL A 58 -3.77 -1.44 -11.55
N ALA A 59 -2.77 -1.48 -10.68
CA ALA A 59 -1.75 -0.44 -10.58
C ALA A 59 -0.51 -0.98 -9.85
N ARG A 60 0.63 -0.35 -10.12
CA ARG A 60 1.91 -0.65 -9.47
C ARG A 60 2.66 0.62 -9.08
N TYR A 61 3.54 0.48 -8.10
CA TYR A 61 4.26 1.59 -7.50
C TYR A 61 5.74 1.26 -7.33
N VAL A 62 6.59 2.10 -7.93
CA VAL A 62 8.02 2.20 -7.64
C VAL A 62 8.35 3.68 -7.55
N LEU A 63 8.17 4.26 -6.35
CA LEU A 63 8.17 5.71 -6.07
C LEU A 63 7.01 6.48 -6.75
N TYR A 64 6.74 6.20 -8.02
CA TYR A 64 5.63 6.73 -8.82
C TYR A 64 4.61 5.64 -9.10
N GLU A 65 3.38 6.06 -9.40
CA GLU A 65 2.25 5.19 -9.74
C GLU A 65 2.16 5.01 -11.25
N GLU A 66 1.89 3.78 -11.68
CA GLU A 66 1.43 3.44 -13.03
C GLU A 66 0.10 2.70 -12.90
N ILE A 67 -0.94 3.19 -13.58
CA ILE A 67 -2.30 2.60 -13.56
C ILE A 67 -2.52 1.84 -14.87
N TYR A 68 -3.03 0.62 -14.77
CA TYR A 68 -3.36 -0.21 -15.93
C TYR A 68 -4.60 0.33 -16.65
N ASP A 69 -4.51 0.52 -17.96
CA ASP A 69 -5.61 0.91 -18.85
C ASP A 69 -6.18 -0.34 -19.52
N ASP A 70 -7.44 -0.65 -19.19
CA ASP A 70 -8.14 -1.82 -19.72
C ASP A 70 -8.50 -1.71 -21.20
N GLU A 71 -8.70 -0.49 -21.72
CA GLU A 71 -9.04 -0.28 -23.13
C GLU A 71 -7.79 -0.37 -24.02
N ALA A 72 -6.66 0.15 -23.53
CA ALA A 72 -5.40 0.15 -24.26
C ALA A 72 -4.52 -1.08 -23.96
N GLU A 73 -4.91 -1.91 -22.98
CA GLU A 73 -4.17 -3.09 -22.48
C GLU A 73 -2.73 -2.79 -22.04
N VAL A 74 -2.46 -1.57 -21.55
CA VAL A 74 -1.12 -1.11 -21.16
C VAL A 74 -1.14 -0.26 -19.89
N PHE A 75 0.01 -0.17 -19.22
CA PHE A 75 0.18 0.79 -18.12
C PHE A 75 0.36 2.21 -18.64
N ASN A 76 -0.32 3.15 -17.98
CA ASN A 76 -0.11 4.57 -18.18
C ASN A 76 1.29 5.00 -17.71
N ASN A 77 1.72 6.18 -18.20
CA ASN A 77 3.00 6.76 -17.78
C ASN A 77 3.04 6.99 -16.26
N ALA A 78 4.24 6.82 -15.69
CA ALA A 78 4.50 7.04 -14.28
C ALA A 78 4.10 8.46 -13.84
N GLN A 79 3.33 8.54 -12.76
CA GLN A 79 2.81 9.80 -12.21
C GLN A 79 2.92 9.85 -10.69
N CYS A 80 2.85 11.06 -10.13
CA CYS A 80 2.79 11.22 -8.68
C CYS A 80 1.43 10.69 -8.19
N PRO A 81 1.39 9.76 -7.21
CA PRO A 81 0.14 9.22 -6.71
C PRO A 81 -0.70 10.32 -6.07
N THR A 82 -2.00 10.33 -6.37
CA THR A 82 -2.95 11.23 -5.73
C THR A 82 -3.99 10.41 -4.98
N VAL A 83 -4.29 10.79 -3.74
CA VAL A 83 -5.27 10.08 -2.91
C VAL A 83 -6.47 10.99 -2.70
N PRO A 84 -7.65 10.64 -3.24
CA PRO A 84 -8.86 11.39 -2.96
C PRO A 84 -9.18 11.38 -1.46
N TYR A 85 -9.59 12.53 -0.91
CA TYR A 85 -9.85 12.68 0.53
C TYR A 85 -10.82 11.62 1.09
N HIS A 86 -11.88 11.29 0.34
CA HIS A 86 -12.86 10.29 0.76
C HIS A 86 -12.28 8.86 0.83
N VAL A 87 -11.23 8.56 0.06
CA VAL A 87 -10.50 7.28 0.14
C VAL A 87 -9.64 7.26 1.40
N LEU A 88 -8.92 8.36 1.67
CA LEU A 88 -8.11 8.49 2.88
C LEU A 88 -8.98 8.34 4.15
N GLU A 89 -10.13 8.99 4.20
CA GLU A 89 -11.07 8.86 5.33
C GLU A 89 -11.50 7.41 5.57
N LYS A 90 -11.88 6.69 4.51
CA LYS A 90 -12.23 5.26 4.60
C LYS A 90 -11.06 4.40 5.10
N LEU A 91 -9.86 4.65 4.60
CA LEU A 91 -8.66 3.94 5.05
C LEU A 91 -8.42 4.17 6.54
N LEU A 92 -8.52 5.42 7.02
CA LEU A 92 -8.36 5.74 8.44
C LEU A 92 -9.40 5.05 9.32
N ILE A 93 -10.65 4.94 8.86
CA ILE A 93 -11.70 4.18 9.55
C ILE A 93 -11.33 2.70 9.62
N ILE A 94 -10.89 2.09 8.51
CA ILE A 94 -10.48 0.69 8.47
C ILE A 94 -9.29 0.44 9.40
N LEU A 95 -8.30 1.34 9.43
CA LEU A 95 -7.14 1.19 10.30
C LEU A 95 -7.49 1.36 11.78
N ARG A 96 -8.42 2.27 12.11
CA ARG A 96 -8.91 2.49 13.48
C ARG A 96 -9.73 1.31 13.98
N ASP A 97 -10.68 0.85 13.17
CA ASP A 97 -11.70 -0.13 13.55
C ASP A 97 -11.27 -1.58 13.21
N GLY A 98 -10.22 -1.75 12.42
CA GLY A 98 -9.68 -3.02 11.89
C GLY A 98 -9.33 -4.05 12.96
N LYS A 99 -8.99 -3.61 14.18
CA LYS A 99 -8.74 -4.52 15.31
C LYS A 99 -10.02 -5.21 15.84
N ASP A 100 -11.20 -4.67 15.55
CA ASP A 100 -12.50 -5.23 15.95
C ASP A 100 -13.19 -6.03 14.82
N PHE A 101 -12.60 -6.11 13.62
CA PHE A 101 -13.21 -6.78 12.46
C PHE A 101 -13.27 -8.31 12.60
N GLU A 102 -12.33 -8.91 13.33
CA GLU A 102 -12.23 -10.37 13.50
C GLU A 102 -13.43 -10.93 14.30
N GLY A 103 -13.97 -10.17 15.26
CA GLY A 103 -15.13 -10.58 16.07
C GLY A 103 -16.49 -10.40 15.39
N LYS A 104 -16.63 -9.48 14.43
CA LYS A 104 -17.93 -9.11 13.85
C LYS A 104 -18.35 -9.98 12.66
N TYR A 105 -17.40 -10.55 11.90
CA TYR A 105 -17.72 -11.46 10.79
C TYR A 105 -18.20 -12.84 11.27
N GLN A 106 -17.62 -13.35 12.37
CA GLN A 106 -18.07 -14.60 13.01
C GLN A 106 -19.54 -14.51 13.43
N HIS A 107 -19.98 -13.35 13.94
CA HIS A 107 -21.34 -13.20 14.45
C HIS A 107 -22.42 -13.05 13.36
N ARG A 108 -22.06 -12.61 12.15
CA ARG A 108 -22.99 -12.49 11.01
C ARG A 108 -23.16 -13.79 10.23
N MET A 109 -22.10 -14.61 10.13
CA MET A 109 -22.16 -15.93 9.47
C MET A 109 -23.04 -16.93 10.24
N LEU A 110 -23.20 -16.75 11.55
CA LEU A 110 -24.01 -17.62 12.41
C LEU A 110 -25.51 -17.23 12.49
N LYS A 111 -25.98 -16.23 11.73
CA LYS A 111 -27.38 -15.76 11.77
C LYS A 111 -28.14 -15.91 10.45
N GLN A 112 -27.59 -16.67 9.50
CA GLN A 112 -28.34 -17.13 8.33
C GLN A 112 -28.63 -18.63 8.49
N GLU A 113 -29.55 -18.94 9.40
CA GLU A 113 -30.35 -20.18 9.41
C GLU A 113 -31.76 -19.88 8.90
#